data_AF-A0A940XV50-F1
#
_entry.id   AF-A0A940XV50-F1
#
_cell.length_a   1.000
_cell.length_b   1.000
_cell.length_c   1.000
_cell.angle_alpha   90.00
_cell.angle_beta   90.00
_cell.angle_gamma   90.00
#
_symmetry.space_group_name_H-M   'P 1'
#
loop_
_entity.id
_entity.type
_entity.pdbx_description
1 polymer ?
#
loop_
_entity_poly.entity_id
_entity_poly.type
_entity_poly.pdbx_seq_one_letter_code
_entity_poly.pdbx_strand_id
1 'polypeptide(L)'
;MMTTTTQRLLDLAAAAPASPDKDVVLLFLTEANALHEQGFEELRSIVAARVAGMSPEVLVAVVNGGGLPCDASQDRDELVSLLALTEWQMTPAALAYAEMAEAAARRGVCLVPEG
;
A
#
# COMPACT_ATOMS: atom_id res chain seq x y z
N MET A 1 7.67 1.94 13.91
CA MET A 1 7.63 0.56 13.35
C MET A 1 7.54 0.57 11.83
N MET A 2 6.93 1.58 11.19
CA MET A 2 6.96 1.77 9.73
C MET A 2 8.33 1.58 9.05
N THR A 3 9.44 2.02 9.66
CA THR A 3 10.80 1.84 9.10
C THR A 3 11.21 0.38 9.00
N THR A 4 10.79 -0.50 9.92
CA THR A 4 11.11 -1.94 9.86
C THR A 4 10.29 -2.64 8.78
N THR A 5 9.02 -2.25 8.59
CA THR A 5 8.16 -2.77 7.52
C THR A 5 8.69 -2.37 6.14
N THR A 6 9.04 -1.09 5.96
CA THR A 6 9.64 -0.60 4.70
C THR A 6 10.94 -1.32 4.37
N GLN A 7 11.86 -1.47 5.34
CA GLN A 7 13.12 -2.15 5.10
C GLN A 7 12.90 -3.61 4.68
N ARG A 8 12.00 -4.32 5.37
CA ARG A 8 11.71 -5.72 5.06
C ARG A 8 11.10 -5.89 3.66
N LEU A 9 10.20 -5.01 3.27
CA LEU A 9 9.64 -5.00 1.90
C LEU A 9 10.72 -4.77 0.85
N LEU A 10 11.65 -3.84 1.09
CA LEU A 10 12.78 -3.59 0.19
C LEU A 10 13.71 -4.82 0.10
N ASP A 11 13.97 -5.48 1.22
CA ASP A 11 14.82 -6.69 1.24
C ASP A 11 14.17 -7.83 0.45
N LEU A 12 12.86 -8.05 0.60
CA LEU A 12 12.10 -9.05 -0.16
C LEU A 12 12.08 -8.73 -1.66
N ALA A 13 11.83 -7.46 -2.01
CA ALA A 13 11.84 -7.00 -3.41
C ALA A 13 13.21 -7.15 -4.06
N ALA A 14 14.30 -6.97 -3.31
CA ALA A 14 15.67 -7.20 -3.78
C ALA A 14 16.00 -8.70 -3.93
N ALA A 15 15.46 -9.56 -3.07
CA ALA A 15 15.73 -11.00 -3.08
C ALA A 15 14.93 -11.76 -4.15
N ALA A 16 13.69 -11.35 -4.43
CA ALA A 16 12.79 -12.08 -5.32
C ALA A 16 13.33 -12.28 -6.77
N PRO A 17 13.98 -11.30 -7.43
CA PRO A 17 14.57 -11.50 -8.75
C PRO A 17 15.71 -12.52 -8.77
N ALA A 18 16.45 -12.66 -7.68
CA ALA A 18 17.59 -13.59 -7.58
C ALA A 18 17.17 -15.04 -7.33
N SER A 19 15.95 -15.27 -6.85
CA SER A 19 15.44 -16.63 -6.62
C SER A 19 14.97 -17.27 -7.92
N PRO A 20 15.51 -18.42 -8.36
CA PRO A 20 15.01 -19.16 -9.51
C PRO A 20 13.73 -19.95 -9.20
N ASP A 21 13.50 -20.27 -7.94
CA ASP A 21 12.39 -21.09 -7.48
C ASP A 21 11.09 -20.27 -7.36
N LYS A 22 10.07 -20.69 -8.10
CA LYS A 22 8.75 -20.03 -8.12
C LYS A 22 8.02 -20.15 -6.79
N ASP A 23 8.20 -21.25 -6.05
CA ASP A 23 7.56 -21.45 -4.76
C ASP A 23 8.17 -20.51 -3.72
N VAL A 24 9.49 -20.30 -3.78
CA VAL A 24 10.19 -19.30 -2.95
C VAL A 24 9.73 -17.88 -3.29
N VAL A 25 9.56 -17.56 -4.57
CA VAL A 25 9.02 -16.25 -4.98
C VAL A 25 7.59 -16.06 -4.48
N LEU A 26 6.75 -17.10 -4.50
CA LEU A 26 5.39 -17.04 -3.96
C LEU A 26 5.38 -16.79 -2.45
N LEU A 27 6.31 -17.40 -1.70
CA LEU A 27 6.49 -17.14 -0.27
C LEU A 27 6.88 -15.68 -0.01
N PHE A 28 7.82 -15.13 -0.79
CA PHE A 28 8.20 -13.72 -0.68
C PHE A 28 7.04 -12.78 -0.99
N LEU A 29 6.24 -13.07 -2.02
CA LEU A 29 5.05 -12.31 -2.35
C LEU A 29 4.01 -12.35 -1.21
N THR A 30 3.81 -13.52 -0.61
CA THR A 30 2.86 -13.69 0.51
C THR A 30 3.29 -12.88 1.71
N GLU A 31 4.57 -12.95 2.09
CA GLU A 31 5.12 -12.17 3.19
C GLU A 31 5.01 -10.66 2.90
N ALA A 32 5.38 -10.25 1.69
CA ALA A 32 5.33 -8.85 1.30
C ALA A 32 3.91 -8.30 1.24
N ASN A 33 2.92 -9.09 0.80
CA ASN A 33 1.52 -8.66 0.82
C ASN A 33 1.05 -8.39 2.25
N ALA A 34 1.37 -9.27 3.20
CA ALA A 34 1.03 -9.06 4.61
C ALA A 34 1.70 -7.79 5.18
N LEU A 35 2.98 -7.55 4.85
CA LEU A 35 3.69 -6.34 5.26
C LEU A 35 3.12 -5.07 4.61
N HIS A 36 2.71 -5.16 3.34
CA HIS A 36 2.09 -4.06 2.62
C HIS A 36 0.73 -3.69 3.22
N GLU A 37 -0.12 -4.67 3.50
CA GLU A 37 -1.42 -4.48 4.19
C GLU A 37 -1.23 -3.87 5.57
N GLN A 38 -0.29 -4.39 6.36
CA GLN A 38 0.02 -3.84 7.68
C GLN A 38 0.51 -2.39 7.59
N GLY A 39 1.44 -2.09 6.67
CA GLY A 39 1.97 -0.74 6.46
C GLY A 39 0.90 0.26 6.05
N PHE A 40 -0.03 -0.17 5.18
CA PHE A 40 -1.17 0.64 4.79
C PHE A 40 -2.11 0.94 5.97
N GLU A 41 -2.44 -0.07 6.78
CA GLU A 41 -3.35 0.12 7.93
C GLU A 41 -2.73 0.99 9.03
N GLU A 42 -1.41 0.86 9.28
CA GLU A 42 -0.67 1.77 10.15
C GLU A 42 -0.73 3.22 9.64
N LEU A 43 -0.51 3.44 8.34
CA LEU A 43 -0.61 4.77 7.74
C LEU A 43 -2.04 5.32 7.81
N ARG A 44 -3.04 4.50 7.51
CA ARG A 44 -4.45 4.88 7.61
C ARG A 44 -4.81 5.34 9.01
N SER A 45 -4.35 4.63 10.04
CA SER A 45 -4.53 5.03 11.45
C SER A 45 -3.89 6.39 11.75
N ILE A 46 -2.68 6.66 11.22
CA ILE A 46 -2.00 7.95 11.37
C ILE A 46 -2.78 9.07 10.67
N VAL A 47 -3.24 8.83 9.44
CA VAL A 47 -4.05 9.78 8.67
C VAL A 47 -5.36 10.08 9.39
N ALA A 48 -6.06 9.05 9.89
CA ALA A 48 -7.29 9.21 10.66
C ALA A 48 -7.09 10.11 11.88
N ALA A 49 -6.02 9.88 12.65
CA ALA A 49 -5.67 10.72 13.79
C ALA A 49 -5.34 12.16 13.38
N ARG A 50 -4.59 12.34 12.28
CA ARG A 50 -4.22 13.66 11.75
C ARG A 50 -5.43 14.48 11.32
N VAL A 51 -6.45 13.85 10.73
CA VAL A 51 -7.63 14.56 10.24
C VAL A 51 -8.80 14.59 11.22
N ALA A 52 -8.72 13.91 12.36
CA ALA A 52 -9.81 13.71 13.33
C ALA A 52 -10.57 15.00 13.70
N GLY A 53 -9.88 16.15 13.80
CA GLY A 53 -10.48 17.45 14.13
C GLY A 53 -10.92 18.31 12.94
N MET A 54 -10.73 17.85 11.70
CA MET A 54 -11.08 18.61 10.49
C MET A 54 -12.59 18.52 10.19
N SER A 55 -13.16 19.64 9.75
CA SER A 55 -14.52 19.65 9.20
C SER A 55 -14.59 18.85 7.88
N PRO A 56 -15.77 18.36 7.48
CA PRO A 56 -15.94 17.63 6.24
C PRO A 56 -15.43 18.39 5.01
N GLU A 57 -15.66 19.69 4.93
CA GLU A 57 -15.26 20.54 3.79
C GLU A 57 -13.75 20.64 3.67
N VAL A 58 -13.06 20.77 4.82
CA VAL A 58 -11.59 20.80 4.87
C VAL A 58 -11.02 19.44 4.48
N LEU A 59 -11.59 18.34 4.96
CA LEU A 59 -11.14 17.00 4.59
C LEU A 59 -11.29 16.75 3.09
N VAL A 60 -12.43 17.12 2.51
CA VAL A 60 -12.68 17.03 1.06
C VAL A 60 -11.68 17.86 0.26
N ALA A 61 -11.35 19.08 0.71
CA ALA A 61 -10.35 19.91 0.05
C ALA A 61 -8.95 19.26 0.08
N VAL A 62 -8.58 18.64 1.21
CA VAL A 62 -7.30 17.91 1.34
C VAL A 62 -7.24 16.71 0.39
N VAL A 63 -8.31 15.90 0.35
CA VAL A 63 -8.39 14.73 -0.55
C VAL A 63 -8.33 15.15 -2.02
N ASN A 64 -9.10 16.18 -2.40
CA ASN A 64 -9.06 16.75 -3.75
C ASN A 64 -7.69 17.30 -4.14
N GLY A 65 -6.95 17.87 -3.18
CA GLY A 65 -5.57 18.31 -3.38
C GLY A 65 -4.60 17.18 -3.76
N GLY A 66 -4.94 15.93 -3.38
CA GLY A 66 -4.24 14.71 -3.79
C GLY A 66 -4.62 14.18 -5.18
N GLY A 67 -5.52 14.85 -5.90
CA GLY A 67 -5.94 14.49 -7.26
C GLY A 67 -7.10 13.49 -7.34
N LEU A 68 -7.73 13.16 -6.21
CA LEU A 68 -8.94 12.33 -6.17
C LEU A 68 -10.19 13.22 -6.06
N PRO A 69 -11.04 13.29 -7.12
CA PRO A 69 -12.25 14.08 -7.07
C PRO A 69 -13.24 13.48 -6.07
N CYS A 70 -13.44 14.18 -4.96
CA CYS A 70 -14.32 13.79 -3.86
C CYS A 70 -15.27 14.91 -3.46
N ASP A 71 -16.40 14.55 -2.84
CA ASP A 71 -17.38 15.51 -2.33
C ASP A 71 -17.74 15.25 -0.86
N ALA A 72 -18.45 16.22 -0.25
CA ALA A 72 -18.81 16.18 1.16
C ALA A 72 -19.97 15.21 1.48
N SER A 73 -20.54 14.53 0.48
CA SER A 73 -21.53 13.48 0.68
C SER A 73 -20.90 12.11 0.93
N GLN A 74 -19.62 11.93 0.61
CA GLN A 74 -18.86 10.71 0.91
C GLN A 74 -18.67 10.52 2.42
N ASP A 75 -18.59 9.25 2.82
CA ASP A 75 -18.33 8.91 4.21
C ASP A 75 -16.94 9.35 4.65
N ARG A 76 -16.81 9.78 5.90
CA ARG A 76 -15.55 10.28 6.43
C ARG A 76 -14.46 9.20 6.43
N ASP A 77 -14.80 7.95 6.74
CA ASP A 77 -13.84 6.84 6.74
C ASP A 77 -13.39 6.50 5.31
N GLU A 78 -14.27 6.67 4.33
CA GLU A 78 -13.94 6.56 2.91
C GLU A 78 -12.94 7.65 2.50
N LEU A 79 -13.19 8.91 2.84
CA LEU A 79 -12.28 10.03 2.58
C LEU A 79 -10.90 9.83 3.25
N VAL A 80 -10.88 9.32 4.48
CA VAL A 80 -9.63 8.96 5.20
C VAL A 80 -8.88 7.85 4.47
N SER A 81 -9.59 6.82 4.02
CA SER A 81 -9.00 5.68 3.31
C SER A 81 -8.42 6.10 1.96
N LEU A 82 -9.12 6.97 1.22
CA LEU A 82 -8.64 7.54 -0.04
C LEU A 82 -7.37 8.38 0.17
N LEU A 83 -7.36 9.26 1.17
CA LEU A 83 -6.17 10.06 1.50
C LEU A 83 -4.98 9.18 1.88
N ALA A 84 -5.22 8.19 2.75
CA ALA A 84 -4.19 7.24 3.15
C ALA A 84 -3.65 6.45 1.96
N LEU A 85 -4.51 6.06 1.01
CA LEU A 85 -4.11 5.32 -0.19
C LEU A 85 -3.24 6.18 -1.11
N THR A 86 -3.64 7.44 -1.36
CA THR A 86 -2.83 8.37 -2.16
C THR A 86 -1.45 8.58 -1.55
N GLU A 87 -1.36 8.71 -0.22
CA GLU A 87 -0.07 8.83 0.47
C GLU A 87 0.73 7.53 0.41
N TRP A 88 0.08 6.39 0.65
CA TRP A 88 0.72 5.07 0.66
C TRP A 88 1.35 4.72 -0.69
N GLN A 89 0.64 4.94 -1.79
CA GLN A 89 1.08 4.59 -3.15
C GLN A 89 2.38 5.30 -3.56
N MET A 90 2.69 6.44 -2.93
CA MET A 90 3.93 7.19 -3.19
C MET A 90 5.08 6.79 -2.27
N THR A 91 4.88 5.84 -1.36
CA THR A 91 5.94 5.37 -0.45
C THR A 91 6.90 4.40 -1.15
N PRO A 92 8.19 4.38 -0.75
CA PRO A 92 9.13 3.37 -1.24
C PRO A 92 8.68 1.93 -0.99
N ALA A 93 7.97 1.68 0.11
CA ALA A 93 7.43 0.38 0.47
C ALA A 93 6.37 -0.11 -0.53
N ALA A 94 5.39 0.75 -0.85
CA ALA A 94 4.34 0.43 -1.82
C ALA A 94 4.91 0.22 -3.23
N LEU A 95 5.85 1.06 -3.66
CA LEU A 95 6.51 0.94 -4.96
C LEU A 95 7.32 -0.36 -5.05
N ALA A 96 8.09 -0.71 -4.01
CA ALA A 96 8.86 -1.95 -3.99
C ALA A 96 7.96 -3.19 -4.05
N TYR A 97 6.84 -3.19 -3.34
CA TYR A 97 5.85 -4.25 -3.42
C TYR A 97 5.25 -4.38 -4.83
N ALA A 98 4.83 -3.27 -5.44
CA ALA A 98 4.23 -3.25 -6.77
C ALA A 98 5.20 -3.79 -7.84
N GLU A 99 6.46 -3.35 -7.82
CA GLU A 99 7.50 -3.82 -8.75
C GLU A 99 7.78 -5.32 -8.56
N MET A 100 7.85 -5.79 -7.32
CA MET A 100 8.06 -7.20 -7.03
C MET A 100 6.87 -8.06 -7.50
N ALA A 101 5.64 -7.61 -7.23
CA ALA A 101 4.43 -8.29 -7.68
C ALA A 101 4.35 -8.37 -9.21
N GLU A 102 4.68 -7.28 -9.92
CA GLU A 102 4.72 -7.27 -11.38
C GLU A 102 5.83 -8.20 -11.91
N ALA A 103 7.03 -8.16 -11.33
CA ALA A 103 8.12 -9.04 -11.71
C ALA A 103 7.79 -10.52 -11.51
N ALA A 104 7.09 -10.87 -10.42
CA ALA A 104 6.60 -12.22 -10.18
C ALA A 104 5.50 -12.62 -11.17
N ALA A 105 4.55 -11.73 -11.48
CA ALA A 105 3.49 -11.98 -12.46
C ALA A 105 4.07 -12.27 -13.86
N ARG A 106 5.10 -11.52 -14.29
CA ARG A 106 5.82 -11.80 -15.55
C ARG A 106 6.48 -13.19 -15.58
N ARG A 107 6.69 -13.82 -14.42
CA ARG A 107 7.23 -15.19 -14.27
C ARG A 107 6.12 -16.25 -14.08
N GLY A 108 4.85 -15.85 -14.14
CA GLY A 108 3.70 -16.71 -13.88
C GLY A 108 3.54 -17.09 -12.41
N VAL A 109 3.95 -16.21 -11.49
CA VAL A 109 3.70 -16.35 -10.05
C VAL A 109 2.81 -15.21 -9.60
N CYS A 110 1.62 -15.53 -9.10
CA CYS A 110 0.65 -14.55 -8.60
C CYS A 110 0.06 -15.06 -7.27
N LEU A 111 -0.31 -14.12 -6.40
CA LEU A 111 -1.02 -14.43 -5.15
C LEU A 111 -2.47 -14.85 -5.38
N VAL A 112 -3.09 -14.33 -6.44
CA VAL A 112 -4.42 -14.74 -6.88
C VAL A 112 -4.24 -15.86 -7.89
N PRO A 113 -4.70 -17.09 -7.61
CA PRO A 113 -4.63 -18.17 -8.58
C PRO A 113 -5.42 -17.78 -9.84
N GLU A 114 -4.84 -18.00 -11.02
CA GLU A 114 -5.58 -17.90 -12.28
C GLU A 114 -6.66 -19.00 -12.27
N GLY A 115 -7.92 -18.60 -12.30
CA GLY A 115 -9.08 -19.49 -12.33
C GLY A 115 -9.33 -20.12 -13.69
#